data_AF-A0A950IPX9-F1
#
_entry.id   AF-A0A950IPX9-F1
#
_cell.length_a   1.000
_cell.length_b   1.000
_cell.length_c   1.000
_cell.angle_alpha   90.00
_cell.angle_beta   90.00
_cell.angle_gamma   90.00
#
_symmetry.space_group_name_H-M   'P 1'
#
loop_
_entity.id
_entity.type
_entity.pdbx_description
1 polymer ?
#
loop_
_entity_poly.entity_id
_entity_poly.type
_entity_poly.pdbx_seq_one_letter_code
_entity_poly.pdbx_strand_id
1 'polypeptide(L)'
;MVHKDLKTRRGEHSERGTRPVNNTNRTSVEPANPKGASARDDGEIAAAVVSRRAADRLRSGHVWVYRSDVLSVPDDAGQRLAVTDQREILLGTALYSSVSEITLRLISTELIATEAEWLELVGTRVRKA
;
A
#
# COMPACT_ATOMS: atom_id res chain seq x y z
N MET A 1 22.81 64.03 24.67
CA MET A 1 22.24 65.08 25.54
C MET A 1 20.73 64.92 25.42
N VAL A 2 19.89 64.62 26.41
CA VAL A 2 19.99 64.44 27.87
C VAL A 2 18.80 63.55 28.26
N HIS A 3 18.93 62.86 29.37
CA HIS A 3 18.03 61.88 29.98
C HIS A 3 16.59 62.36 30.26
N LYS A 4 15.68 61.39 30.45
CA LYS A 4 15.08 61.17 31.78
C LYS A 4 14.35 59.83 31.89
N ASP A 5 15.01 58.92 32.61
CA ASP A 5 14.40 57.89 33.46
C ASP A 5 13.63 58.53 34.62
N LEU A 6 12.47 57.93 34.99
CA LEU A 6 12.16 57.45 36.36
C LEU A 6 10.77 56.76 36.32
N LYS A 7 10.69 55.43 36.32
CA LYS A 7 10.54 54.55 37.51
C LYS A 7 9.54 55.04 38.56
N THR A 8 8.49 54.24 38.79
CA THR A 8 8.08 53.67 40.08
C THR A 8 6.79 52.85 39.86
N ARG A 9 6.86 51.51 39.90
CA ARG A 9 6.50 50.59 41.02
C ARG A 9 5.03 50.75 41.43
N ARG A 10 4.25 49.72 41.78
CA ARG A 10 4.51 48.37 42.26
C ARG A 10 3.14 47.66 42.23
N GLY A 11 3.13 46.35 42.04
CA GLY A 11 1.93 45.54 42.11
C GLY A 11 2.29 44.06 41.95
N GLU A 12 3.08 43.58 42.90
CA GLU A 12 3.38 42.17 43.10
C GLU A 12 2.09 41.44 43.50
N HIS A 13 1.81 40.28 42.89
CA HIS A 13 1.32 39.13 43.65
C HIS A 13 1.80 37.84 42.97
N SER A 14 2.76 37.24 43.66
CA SER A 14 3.20 35.86 43.56
C SER A 14 2.01 34.92 43.72
N GLU A 15 1.98 33.80 43.00
CA GLU A 15 2.23 32.48 43.61
C GLU A 15 1.88 31.30 42.69
N ARG A 16 2.81 30.34 42.70
CA ARG A 16 2.61 28.88 42.68
C ARG A 16 2.13 28.24 41.38
N GLY A 17 3.08 27.51 40.80
CA GLY A 17 2.96 26.82 39.54
C GLY A 17 1.90 25.73 39.48
N THR A 18 1.58 25.35 38.26
CA THR A 18 1.33 23.97 37.87
C THR A 18 1.84 23.79 36.44
N ARG A 19 2.41 22.62 36.22
CA ARG A 19 3.14 22.09 35.07
C ARG A 19 2.32 22.09 33.75
N PRO A 20 2.98 21.94 32.58
CA PRO A 20 2.32 21.91 31.29
C PRO A 20 1.32 20.76 31.19
N VAL A 21 0.09 21.06 30.77
CA VAL A 21 -0.89 20.04 30.40
C VAL A 21 -0.73 19.71 28.91
N ASN A 22 0.00 18.63 28.64
CA ASN A 22 0.06 17.96 27.35
C ASN A 22 -1.35 17.49 26.97
N ASN A 23 -1.87 17.99 25.84
CA ASN A 23 -3.08 17.45 25.25
C ASN A 23 -2.81 16.01 24.81
N THR A 24 -3.41 15.09 25.56
CA THR A 24 -3.22 13.65 25.45
C THR A 24 -4.29 13.10 24.51
N ASN A 25 -4.05 13.17 23.19
CA ASN A 25 -4.71 12.24 22.27
C ASN A 25 -3.92 10.93 22.26
N ARG A 26 -3.97 10.22 23.39
CA ARG A 26 -3.80 8.76 23.41
C ARG A 26 -5.10 8.17 22.90
N THR A 27 -5.14 7.89 21.61
CA THR A 27 -5.91 6.75 21.12
C THR A 27 -4.89 5.80 20.49
N SER A 28 -4.23 5.07 21.39
CA SER A 28 -3.56 3.82 21.08
C SER A 28 -4.62 2.84 20.60
N VAL A 29 -4.68 2.59 19.30
CA VAL A 29 -5.33 1.41 18.72
C VAL A 29 -4.44 0.83 17.62
N GLU A 30 -3.41 0.12 18.05
CA GLU A 30 -2.91 -1.09 17.39
C GLU A 30 -2.38 -2.05 18.48
N PRO A 31 -2.38 -3.38 18.28
CA PRO A 31 -2.51 -4.06 16.99
C PRO A 31 -3.65 -5.08 16.99
N ALA A 32 -4.61 -4.93 16.08
CA ALA A 32 -5.51 -6.01 15.73
C ALA A 32 -5.10 -6.50 14.34
N ASN A 33 -4.20 -7.48 14.34
CA ASN A 33 -4.14 -8.47 13.26
C ASN A 33 -5.39 -9.35 13.38
N PRO A 34 -6.30 -9.30 12.39
CA PRO A 34 -6.93 -10.51 11.94
C PRO A 34 -6.35 -10.87 10.58
N LYS A 35 -5.63 -12.00 10.55
CA LYS A 35 -5.73 -12.96 9.46
C LYS A 35 -7.21 -13.05 9.07
N GLY A 36 -7.60 -12.43 7.95
CA GLY A 36 -9.01 -12.28 7.61
C GLY A 36 -9.29 -11.56 6.28
N ALA A 37 -8.33 -11.46 5.37
CA ALA A 37 -8.54 -10.94 4.01
C ALA A 37 -8.88 -12.06 3.00
N SER A 38 -9.45 -13.18 3.46
CA SER A 38 -9.63 -14.40 2.65
C SER A 38 -11.07 -14.93 2.66
N ALA A 39 -12.08 -14.06 2.66
CA ALA A 39 -13.47 -14.54 2.75
C ALA A 39 -14.52 -13.68 2.01
N ARG A 40 -14.15 -12.78 1.10
CA ARG A 40 -15.13 -11.98 0.33
C ARG A 40 -14.77 -11.71 -1.14
N ASP A 41 -13.74 -12.32 -1.70
CA ASP A 41 -13.26 -11.97 -3.05
C ASP A 41 -13.89 -12.89 -4.12
N ASP A 42 -15.23 -12.90 -4.17
CA ASP A 42 -15.99 -13.68 -5.14
C ASP A 42 -16.32 -12.89 -6.42
N GLY A 43 -15.83 -11.66 -6.60
CA GLY A 43 -16.40 -10.78 -7.63
C GLY A 43 -15.48 -9.81 -8.39
N GLU A 44 -14.46 -9.21 -7.79
CA GLU A 44 -13.76 -8.11 -8.48
C GLU A 44 -12.27 -8.09 -8.16
N ILE A 45 -11.50 -8.62 -9.11
CA ILE A 45 -10.04 -8.59 -9.04
C ILE A 45 -9.51 -7.19 -9.35
N ALA A 46 -8.86 -6.57 -8.38
CA ALA A 46 -8.15 -5.30 -8.55
C ALA A 46 -7.07 -5.39 -9.66
N ALA A 47 -6.84 -4.30 -10.37
CA ALA A 47 -5.88 -4.24 -11.47
C ALA A 47 -4.66 -3.36 -11.16
N ALA A 48 -3.46 -3.89 -11.39
CA ALA A 48 -2.22 -3.13 -11.43
C ALA A 48 -1.94 -2.65 -12.86
N VAL A 49 -1.56 -1.37 -12.99
CA VAL A 49 -1.14 -0.78 -14.27
C VAL A 49 0.38 -0.79 -14.34
N VAL A 50 0.93 -1.31 -15.45
CA VAL A 50 2.38 -1.38 -15.66
C VAL A 50 2.86 -0.47 -16.78
N SER A 51 4.16 -0.16 -16.77
CA SER A 51 4.82 0.64 -17.80
C SER A 51 4.76 -0.05 -19.16
N ARG A 52 4.86 0.72 -20.25
CA ARG A 52 4.96 0.13 -21.61
C ARG A 52 6.10 -0.88 -21.71
N ARG A 53 7.26 -0.56 -21.13
CA ARG A 53 8.43 -1.44 -21.10
C ARG A 53 8.13 -2.76 -20.41
N ALA A 54 7.43 -2.71 -19.28
CA ALA A 54 6.99 -3.90 -18.57
C ALA A 54 6.00 -4.71 -19.40
N ALA A 55 5.02 -4.06 -20.03
CA ALA A 55 4.04 -4.71 -20.89
C ALA A 55 4.72 -5.44 -22.06
N ASP A 56 5.69 -4.82 -22.72
CA ASP A 56 6.45 -5.43 -23.81
C ASP A 56 7.24 -6.67 -23.32
N ARG A 57 7.85 -6.58 -22.13
CA ARG A 57 8.53 -7.72 -21.48
C ARG A 57 7.56 -8.86 -21.18
N LEU A 58 6.39 -8.57 -20.62
CA LEU A 58 5.37 -9.57 -20.34
C LEU A 58 4.90 -10.26 -21.62
N ARG A 59 4.63 -9.49 -22.69
CA ARG A 59 4.26 -10.04 -24.01
C ARG A 59 5.35 -10.90 -24.64
N SER A 60 6.63 -10.60 -24.37
CA SER A 60 7.76 -11.41 -24.81
C SER A 60 7.97 -12.70 -23.99
N GLY A 61 7.14 -12.96 -22.97
CA GLY A 61 7.20 -14.17 -22.15
C GLY A 61 7.97 -14.02 -20.83
N HIS A 62 8.42 -12.82 -20.48
CA HIS A 62 8.96 -12.58 -19.14
C HIS A 62 7.82 -12.56 -18.11
N VAL A 63 8.07 -13.04 -16.90
CA VAL A 63 7.04 -13.17 -15.87
C VAL A 63 7.23 -12.23 -14.67
N TRP A 64 8.28 -11.42 -14.66
CA TRP A 64 8.61 -10.55 -13.53
C TRP A 64 8.47 -9.08 -13.89
N VAL A 65 7.80 -8.33 -13.02
CA VAL A 65 7.69 -6.87 -13.09
C VAL A 65 8.33 -6.28 -11.84
N TYR A 66 9.25 -5.36 -12.07
CA TYR A 66 9.95 -4.64 -11.00
C TYR A 66 9.08 -3.51 -10.45
N ARG A 67 9.36 -3.06 -9.22
CA ARG A 67 8.66 -1.93 -8.61
C ARG A 67 8.70 -0.68 -9.48
N SER A 68 9.86 -0.39 -10.08
CA SER A 68 10.04 0.76 -10.99
C SER A 68 9.18 0.70 -12.26
N ASP A 69 8.67 -0.47 -12.59
CA ASP A 69 7.88 -0.76 -13.79
C ASP A 69 6.36 -0.80 -13.48
N VAL A 70 5.96 -0.67 -12.22
CA VAL A 70 4.56 -0.57 -11.78
C VAL A 70 4.17 0.90 -11.66
N LEU A 71 3.08 1.29 -12.32
CA LEU A 71 2.60 2.67 -12.36
C LEU A 71 1.49 2.94 -11.34
N SER A 72 0.62 1.97 -11.11
CA SER A 72 -0.49 2.09 -10.16
C SER A 72 -0.88 0.71 -9.63
N VAL A 73 -1.22 0.67 -8.35
CA VAL A 73 -1.80 -0.48 -7.64
C VAL A 73 -2.84 0.09 -6.67
N PRO A 74 -4.05 -0.51 -6.56
CA PRO A 74 -5.03 -0.09 -5.56
C PRO A 74 -4.51 -0.23 -4.13
N ASP A 75 -4.89 0.69 -3.23
CA ASP A 75 -4.40 0.72 -1.84
C ASP A 75 -4.84 -0.52 -1.04
N ASP A 76 -5.97 -1.12 -1.40
CA ASP A 76 -6.56 -2.33 -0.84
C ASP A 76 -6.24 -3.59 -1.68
N ALA A 77 -5.19 -3.53 -2.50
CA ALA A 77 -4.77 -4.64 -3.34
C ALA A 77 -4.52 -5.92 -2.52
N GLY A 78 -5.25 -6.97 -2.90
CA GLY A 78 -5.00 -8.33 -2.43
C GLY A 78 -3.69 -8.91 -2.96
N GLN A 79 -3.43 -10.18 -2.64
CA GLN A 79 -2.23 -10.88 -3.12
C GLN A 79 -2.25 -11.16 -4.63
N ARG A 80 -3.42 -11.08 -5.26
CA ARG A 80 -3.64 -11.39 -6.66
C ARG A 80 -4.23 -10.18 -7.34
N LEU A 81 -3.66 -9.80 -8.48
CA LEU A 81 -4.09 -8.66 -9.27
C LEU A 81 -4.18 -9.03 -10.75
N ALA A 82 -5.17 -8.46 -11.43
CA ALA A 82 -5.12 -8.34 -12.88
C ALA A 82 -3.96 -7.39 -13.24
N VAL A 83 -3.32 -7.62 -14.38
CA VAL A 83 -2.24 -6.77 -14.87
C VAL A 83 -2.68 -6.18 -16.19
N THR A 84 -2.66 -4.85 -16.27
CA THR A 84 -2.99 -4.12 -17.49
C THR A 84 -1.86 -3.19 -17.88
N ASP A 85 -1.78 -2.87 -19.17
CA ASP A 85 -0.95 -1.75 -19.61
C ASP A 85 -1.66 -0.41 -19.44
N GLN A 86 -0.99 0.68 -19.79
CA GLN A 86 -1.53 2.05 -19.74
C GLN A 86 -2.73 2.28 -20.68
N ARG A 87 -3.02 1.34 -21.57
CA ARG A 87 -4.17 1.37 -22.50
C ARG A 87 -5.29 0.45 -22.03
N GLU A 88 -5.22 0.00 -20.77
CA GLU A 88 -6.19 -0.92 -20.16
C GLU A 88 -6.26 -2.29 -20.86
N ILE A 89 -5.22 -2.66 -21.61
CA ILE A 89 -5.15 -3.98 -22.25
C ILE A 89 -4.69 -4.99 -21.19
N LEU A 90 -5.50 -6.03 -20.98
CA LEU A 90 -5.16 -7.15 -20.10
C LEU A 90 -3.90 -7.88 -20.59
N LEU A 91 -2.98 -8.09 -19.65
CA LEU A 91 -1.75 -8.87 -19.82
C LEU A 91 -1.80 -10.18 -19.04
N GLY A 92 -2.70 -10.28 -18.06
CA GLY A 92 -2.99 -11.51 -17.32
C GLY A 92 -3.19 -11.28 -15.83
N THR A 93 -2.91 -12.32 -15.03
CA THR A 93 -3.09 -12.33 -13.57
C THR A 93 -1.76 -12.62 -12.87
N ALA A 94 -1.41 -11.79 -11.88
CA ALA A 94 -0.13 -11.84 -11.18
C ALA A 94 -0.29 -11.92 -9.66
N LEU A 95 0.74 -12.46 -9.01
CA LEU A 95 0.98 -12.30 -7.58
C LEU A 95 1.59 -10.93 -7.31
N TYR A 96 1.10 -10.26 -6.28
CA TYR A 96 1.56 -8.95 -5.82
C TYR A 96 2.28 -9.03 -4.47
N SER A 97 3.36 -8.27 -4.35
CA SER A 97 4.06 -8.04 -3.07
C SER A 97 4.53 -6.59 -2.98
N SER A 98 3.95 -5.82 -2.06
CA SER A 98 4.30 -4.42 -1.83
C SER A 98 5.73 -4.24 -1.32
N VAL A 99 6.29 -5.21 -0.60
CA VAL A 99 7.61 -5.13 0.03
C VAL A 99 8.77 -5.57 -0.88
N SER A 100 8.46 -6.19 -2.03
CA SER A 100 9.46 -6.75 -2.95
C SER A 100 9.84 -5.76 -4.06
N GLU A 101 11.11 -5.80 -4.48
CA GLU A 101 11.58 -5.12 -5.70
C GLU A 101 11.03 -5.83 -6.97
N ILE A 102 10.80 -7.14 -6.91
CA ILE A 102 10.01 -7.87 -7.92
C ILE A 102 8.55 -7.83 -7.45
N THR A 103 7.89 -6.70 -7.71
CA THR A 103 6.57 -6.39 -7.16
C THR A 103 5.46 -7.27 -7.73
N LEU A 104 5.55 -7.66 -9.01
CA LEU A 104 4.58 -8.58 -9.62
C LEU A 104 5.28 -9.81 -10.23
N ARG A 105 4.64 -10.97 -10.03
CA ARG A 105 4.97 -12.20 -10.75
C ARG A 105 3.75 -12.69 -11.52
N LEU A 106 3.80 -12.63 -12.84
CA LEU A 106 2.74 -13.13 -13.70
C LEU A 106 2.61 -14.64 -13.53
N ILE A 107 1.40 -15.09 -13.25
CA ILE A 107 1.05 -16.51 -13.09
C ILE A 107 0.25 -16.96 -14.31
N SER A 108 -0.73 -16.18 -14.78
CA SER A 108 -1.49 -16.50 -15.99
C SER A 108 -1.46 -15.33 -16.96
N THR A 109 -1.51 -15.61 -18.27
CA THR A 109 -1.77 -14.60 -19.31
C THR A 109 -3.26 -14.29 -19.43
N GLU A 110 -4.11 -15.13 -18.84
CA GLU A 110 -5.55 -14.94 -18.77
C GLU A 110 -5.97 -14.24 -17.48
N LEU A 111 -7.16 -13.63 -17.51
CA LEU A 111 -7.83 -13.15 -16.31
C LEU A 111 -8.34 -14.34 -15.49
N ILE A 112 -7.98 -14.40 -14.22
CA ILE A 112 -8.51 -15.36 -13.27
C ILE A 112 -9.29 -14.57 -12.22
N ALA A 113 -10.60 -14.51 -12.39
CA ALA A 113 -11.47 -13.65 -11.60
C ALA A 113 -11.66 -14.19 -10.17
N THR A 114 -11.88 -15.49 -10.02
CA THR A 114 -12.30 -16.06 -8.73
C THR A 114 -11.15 -16.65 -7.94
N GLU A 115 -11.17 -16.56 -6.61
CA GLU A 115 -10.12 -17.14 -5.77
C GLU A 115 -10.02 -18.66 -5.95
N ALA A 116 -11.15 -19.34 -6.19
CA ALA A 116 -11.20 -20.78 -6.41
C ALA A 116 -10.38 -21.22 -7.65
N GLU A 117 -10.60 -20.59 -8.81
CA GLU A 117 -9.85 -20.88 -10.05
C GLU A 117 -8.35 -20.63 -9.87
N TRP A 118 -8.01 -19.59 -9.10
CA TRP A 118 -6.63 -19.26 -8.79
C TRP A 118 -5.95 -20.33 -7.95
N LEU A 119 -6.59 -20.76 -6.86
CA LEU A 119 -6.05 -21.79 -5.98
C LEU A 119 -5.92 -23.15 -6.69
N GLU A 120 -6.87 -23.48 -7.57
CA GLU A 120 -6.79 -24.68 -8.41
C GLU A 120 -5.56 -24.63 -9.33
N LEU A 121 -5.36 -23.51 -10.04
CA LEU A 121 -4.23 -23.32 -10.94
C LEU A 121 -2.89 -23.43 -10.19
N VAL A 122 -2.75 -22.68 -9.10
CA VAL A 122 -1.52 -22.65 -8.31
C VAL A 122 -1.25 -24.04 -7.73
N GLY A 123 -2.27 -24.70 -7.16
CA GLY A 123 -2.15 -26.04 -6.62
C GLY A 123 -1.70 -27.06 -7.68
N THR A 124 -2.25 -26.99 -8.88
CA THR A 124 -1.87 -27.87 -10.01
C THR A 124 -0.42 -27.68 -10.42
N ARG A 125 0.05 -26.43 -10.45
CA ARG A 125 1.45 -26.12 -10.80
C ARG A 125 2.44 -26.54 -9.73
N VAL A 126 2.10 -26.33 -8.46
CA VAL A 126 2.95 -26.78 -7.34
C VAL A 126 3.09 -28.29 -7.32
N ARG A 127 2.03 -29.06 -7.62
CA ARG A 127 2.08 -30.52 -7.68
C ARG A 127 2.84 -31.08 -8.89
N LYS A 128 2.92 -30.32 -9.98
CA LYS A 128 3.59 -30.74 -11.22
C LYS A 128 5.10 -30.45 -11.23
N ALA A 129 5.56 -29.55 -10.36
CA ALA A 129 6.96 -29.18 -10.21
C ALA A 129 7.75 -30.27 -9.46
#